data_AF-A0A016T593-F1
#
_entry.id   AF-A0A016T593-F1
#
_cell.length_a   1.000
_cell.length_b   1.000
_cell.length_c   1.000
_cell.angle_alpha   90.00
_cell.angle_beta   90.00
_cell.angle_gamma   90.00
#
_symmetry.space_group_name_H-M   'P 1'
#
loop_
_entity.id
_entity.type
_entity.pdbx_description
1 polymer ?
#
loop_
_entity_poly.entity_id
_entity_poly.type
_entity_poly.pdbx_seq_one_letter_code
_entity_poly.pdbx_strand_id
1 'polypeptide(L)'
;MVRNVSFAILGTSNWSGDYFVGGTTGAAIVIKQQGEKRALIKELQSIFERDWSSDYAHPLEDYFVGCILRGAQADYCEGEKDPSLFASPLTE
;
A
#
# COMPACT_ATOMS: atom_id res chain seq x y z
N MET A 1 32.42 6.56 11.88
CA MET A 1 31.77 6.61 10.55
C MET A 1 30.45 5.86 10.64
N VAL A 2 29.32 6.56 10.75
CA VAL A 2 27.99 5.92 10.73
C VAL A 2 27.74 5.42 9.31
N ARG A 3 27.59 4.11 9.14
CA ARG A 3 27.17 3.54 7.86
C ARG A 3 25.67 3.78 7.74
N ASN A 4 25.24 4.67 6.85
CA ASN A 4 23.83 4.77 6.49
C ASN A 4 23.40 3.46 5.84
N VAL A 5 22.58 2.70 6.57
CA VAL A 5 21.94 1.48 6.09
C VAL A 5 20.46 1.77 5.92
N SER A 6 19.92 1.41 4.77
CA SER A 6 18.50 1.56 4.47
C SER A 6 17.92 0.21 4.08
N PHE A 7 16.63 0.04 4.38
CA PHE A 7 15.89 -1.19 4.13
C PHE A 7 14.64 -0.90 3.30
N ALA A 8 14.27 -1.84 2.44
CA ALA A 8 12.99 -1.85 1.75
C ALA A 8 12.41 -3.26 1.80
N ILE A 9 11.09 -3.35 1.93
CA ILE A 9 10.34 -4.60 1.90
C ILE A 9 9.36 -4.51 0.74
N LEU A 10 9.42 -5.50 -0.15
CA LEU A 10 8.49 -5.65 -1.26
C LEU A 10 7.82 -7.00 -1.09
N GLY A 11 6.50 -7.03 -1.00
CA GLY A 11 5.76 -8.27 -0.77
C GLY A 11 4.39 -8.27 -1.39
N THR A 12 3.75 -9.43 -1.37
CA THR A 12 2.41 -9.65 -1.93
C THR A 12 1.29 -9.50 -0.90
N SER A 13 1.64 -9.34 0.38
CA SER A 13 0.70 -9.28 1.50
C SER A 13 0.41 -7.85 1.93
N ASN A 14 -0.84 -7.58 2.31
CA ASN A 14 -1.21 -6.35 2.98
C ASN A 14 -0.93 -6.44 4.51
N TRP A 15 -1.28 -5.41 5.27
CA TRP A 15 -1.12 -5.38 6.75
C TRP A 15 -2.40 -5.69 7.51
N SER A 16 -3.44 -6.19 6.83
CA SER A 16 -4.68 -6.57 7.48
C SER A 16 -4.51 -7.91 8.19
N GLY A 17 -5.04 -8.01 9.42
CA GLY A 17 -4.92 -9.23 10.22
C GLY A 17 -5.69 -10.42 9.64
N ASP A 18 -6.72 -10.16 8.83
CA ASP A 18 -7.50 -11.19 8.13
C ASP A 18 -6.74 -11.81 6.95
N TYR A 19 -5.64 -11.21 6.48
CA TYR A 19 -4.87 -11.73 5.35
C TYR A 19 -4.28 -13.12 5.60
N PHE A 20 -4.07 -13.49 6.86
CA PHE A 20 -3.55 -14.81 7.25
C PHE A 20 -4.63 -15.83 7.60
N VAL A 21 -5.91 -15.43 7.53
CA VAL A 21 -7.06 -16.24 7.92
C VAL A 21 -7.79 -16.68 6.64
N GLY A 22 -7.47 -17.88 6.12
CA GLY A 22 -8.15 -18.42 4.93
C GLY A 22 -7.26 -19.12 3.89
N GLY A 23 -5.99 -19.41 4.19
CA GLY A 23 -5.11 -20.15 3.28
C GLY A 23 -4.38 -19.29 2.24
N THR A 24 -4.52 -17.97 2.30
CA THR A 24 -3.70 -17.02 1.54
C THR A 24 -2.24 -17.07 1.99
N THR A 25 -1.33 -17.33 1.04
CA THR A 25 0.12 -17.35 1.28
C THR A 25 0.76 -16.07 0.77
N GLY A 26 1.67 -15.50 1.55
CA GLY A 26 2.44 -14.31 1.20
C GLY A 26 3.90 -14.63 0.90
N ALA A 27 4.53 -13.80 0.07
CA ALA A 27 5.97 -13.78 -0.11
C ALA A 27 6.48 -12.33 -0.05
N ALA A 28 7.71 -12.14 0.43
CA ALA A 28 8.36 -10.85 0.47
C ALA A 28 9.87 -10.95 0.26
N ILE A 29 10.46 -9.89 -0.30
CA ILE A 29 11.89 -9.68 -0.45
C ILE A 29 12.29 -8.53 0.46
N VAL A 30 13.31 -8.76 1.30
CA VAL A 30 13.92 -7.72 2.14
C VAL A 30 15.23 -7.28 1.51
N ILE A 31 15.30 -6.00 1.13
CA ILE A 31 16.48 -5.38 0.52
C ILE A 31 17.21 -4.57 1.57
N LYS A 32 18.53 -4.75 1.66
CA LYS A 32 19.42 -3.97 2.52
C LYS A 32 20.52 -3.33 1.67
N GLN A 33 20.53 -2.00 1.56
CA GLN A 33 21.59 -1.26 0.87
C GLN A 33 22.35 -0.36 1.85
N GLN A 34 23.64 -0.16 1.62
CA GLN A 34 24.52 0.62 2.49
C GLN A 34 25.32 1.66 1.72
N GLY A 35 25.57 2.81 2.34
CA GLY A 35 26.39 3.87 1.77
C GLY A 35 25.77 4.48 0.51
N GLU A 36 26.62 4.91 -0.42
CA GLU A 36 26.19 5.61 -1.64
C GLU A 36 25.53 4.68 -2.68
N LYS A 37 25.80 3.37 -2.63
CA LYS A 37 25.25 2.37 -3.57
C LYS A 37 23.86 1.91 -3.15
N ARG A 38 22.89 2.82 -3.21
CA ARG A 38 21.48 2.63 -2.81
C ARG A 38 20.47 2.94 -3.92
N ALA A 39 20.78 2.52 -5.15
CA ALA A 39 19.98 2.84 -6.35
C ALA A 39 18.52 2.40 -6.21
N LEU A 40 18.28 1.13 -5.84
CA LEU A 40 16.93 0.59 -5.69
C LEU A 40 16.12 1.33 -4.60
N ILE A 41 16.74 1.63 -3.45
CA ILE A 41 16.05 2.40 -2.39
C ILE A 41 15.74 3.82 -2.85
N LYS A 42 16.64 4.47 -3.61
CA LYS A 42 16.38 5.79 -4.19
C LYS A 42 15.23 5.76 -5.20
N GLU A 43 15.12 4.72 -6.01
CA GLU A 43 14.00 4.54 -6.94
C GLU A 43 12.68 4.27 -6.22
N LEU A 44 12.68 3.44 -5.18
CA LEU A 44 11.48 3.22 -4.36
C LEU A 44 11.04 4.51 -3.66
N GLN A 45 12.00 5.29 -3.15
CA GLN A 45 11.72 6.59 -2.56
C GLN A 45 11.11 7.57 -3.59
N SER A 46 11.64 7.63 -4.82
CA SER A 46 11.08 8.53 -5.83
C SER A 46 9.67 8.14 -6.27
N ILE A 47 9.36 6.84 -6.34
CA ILE A 47 7.99 6.35 -6.59
C ILE A 47 7.07 6.75 -5.44
N PHE A 48 7.50 6.55 -4.19
CA PHE A 48 6.74 6.96 -3.02
C PHE A 48 6.47 8.47 -3.02
N GLU A 49 7.50 9.30 -3.23
CA GLU A 49 7.37 10.76 -3.24
C GLU A 49 6.47 11.25 -4.37
N ARG A 50 6.55 10.63 -5.56
CA ARG A 50 5.65 10.92 -6.69
C ARG A 50 4.19 10.71 -6.30
N ASP A 51 3.87 9.58 -5.67
CA ASP A 51 2.49 9.23 -5.34
C ASP A 51 2.00 10.03 -4.12
N TRP A 52 2.87 10.22 -3.12
CA TRP A 52 2.59 10.95 -1.90
C TRP A 52 2.28 12.44 -2.14
N SER A 53 2.94 13.04 -3.12
CA SER A 53 2.74 14.45 -3.50
C SER A 53 1.79 14.65 -4.69
N SER A 54 1.14 13.57 -5.15
CA SER A 54 0.21 13.65 -6.27
C SER A 54 -1.12 14.32 -5.87
N ASP A 55 -1.82 14.89 -6.85
CA ASP A 55 -3.14 15.49 -6.65
C ASP A 55 -4.23 14.45 -6.26
N TYR A 56 -3.91 13.15 -6.36
CA TYR A 56 -4.77 12.05 -5.92
C TYR A 56 -4.55 11.67 -4.45
N ALA A 57 -3.51 12.20 -3.81
CA ALA A 57 -3.24 11.95 -2.39
C ALA A 57 -4.05 12.90 -1.51
N HIS A 58 -4.78 12.35 -0.55
CA HIS A 58 -5.59 13.11 0.38
C HIS A 58 -5.20 12.79 1.83
N PRO A 59 -5.26 13.77 2.75
CA PRO A 59 -5.17 13.51 4.18
C PRO A 59 -6.21 12.48 4.61
N LEU A 60 -5.80 11.56 5.50
CA LEU A 60 -6.70 10.52 6.01
C LEU A 60 -7.93 11.12 6.73
N GLU A 61 -7.76 12.27 7.38
CA GLU A 61 -8.85 13.01 8.02
C GLU A 61 -9.92 13.45 7.00
N ASP A 62 -9.49 13.94 5.85
CA ASP A 62 -10.40 14.39 4.78
C ASP A 62 -11.18 13.21 4.19
N TYR A 63 -10.55 12.03 4.12
CA TYR A 63 -11.24 10.79 3.76
C TYR A 63 -12.28 10.38 4.81
N PHE A 64 -11.93 10.41 6.09
CA PHE A 64 -12.87 10.09 7.16
C PHE A 64 -14.09 11.01 7.15
N VAL A 65 -13.86 12.32 7.04
CA VAL A 65 -14.95 13.30 7.03
C VAL A 65 -15.79 13.18 5.74
N GLY A 66 -15.14 13.16 4.56
CA GLY A 66 -15.83 13.18 3.27
C GLY A 66 -16.51 11.87 2.89
N CYS A 67 -15.89 10.75 3.23
CA CYS A 67 -16.31 9.43 2.75
C CYS A 67 -17.03 8.60 3.80
N ILE A 68 -16.55 8.61 5.05
CA ILE A 68 -17.12 7.77 6.11
C ILE A 68 -18.26 8.47 6.84
N LEU A 69 -18.03 9.71 7.32
CA LEU A 69 -19.01 10.41 8.16
C LEU A 69 -20.12 11.10 7.37
N ARG A 70 -19.81 11.61 6.17
CA ARG A 70 -20.77 12.36 5.32
C ARG A 70 -21.40 11.53 4.21
N GLY A 71 -21.16 10.22 4.18
CA GLY A 71 -21.80 9.30 3.22
C GLY A 71 -21.30 9.47 1.78
N ALA A 72 -19.99 9.33 1.57
CA ALA A 72 -19.37 9.32 0.24
C ALA A 72 -19.64 10.57 -0.64
N GLN A 73 -19.52 11.76 -0.06
CA GLN A 73 -19.76 13.02 -0.78
C GLN A 73 -18.51 13.59 -1.49
N ALA A 74 -17.32 13.10 -1.15
CA ALA A 74 -16.10 13.49 -1.85
C ALA A 74 -15.91 12.65 -3.12
N ASP A 75 -15.24 13.24 -4.11
CA ASP A 75 -14.93 12.62 -5.41
C ASP A 75 -13.84 11.55 -5.33
N TYR A 76 -13.09 11.50 -4.23
CA TYR A 76 -12.05 10.51 -3.95
C TYR A 76 -12.51 9.36 -3.04
N CYS A 77 -13.81 9.21 -2.80
CA CYS A 77 -14.33 8.09 -2.01
C CYS A 77 -14.22 6.75 -2.76
N GLU A 78 -14.03 5.66 -2.02
CA GLU A 78 -14.01 4.32 -2.61
C GLU A 78 -15.38 4.01 -3.24
N GLY A 79 -15.38 3.72 -4.54
CA GLY A 79 -16.59 3.34 -5.27
C GLY A 79 -17.02 1.91 -4.96
N GLU A 80 -18.26 1.56 -5.37
CA GLU A 80 -18.71 0.17 -5.30
C GLU A 80 -17.81 -0.72 -6.16
N LYS A 81 -17.27 -1.77 -5.53
CA LYS A 81 -16.49 -2.78 -6.24
C LYS A 81 -17.43 -3.65 -7.06
N ASP A 82 -17.09 -3.88 -8.33
CA ASP A 82 -17.83 -4.77 -9.21
C ASP A 82 -17.84 -6.20 -8.63
N PRO A 83 -19.01 -6.74 -8.23
CA PRO A 83 -19.10 -8.07 -7.64
C PRO A 83 -18.66 -9.20 -8.57
N SER A 84 -18.69 -8.97 -9.89
CA SER A 84 -18.25 -9.96 -10.87
C SER A 84 -16.73 -10.17 -10.88
N LEU A 85 -15.97 -9.21 -10.32
CA LEU A 85 -14.52 -9.29 -10.17
C LEU A 85 -14.11 -9.95 -8.84
N PHE A 86 -15.07 -10.27 -7.97
CA PHE A 86 -14.75 -11.00 -6.75
C PHE A 86 -14.31 -12.42 -7.08
N ALA A 87 -13.27 -12.88 -6.39
CA ALA A 87 -12.88 -14.26 -6.46
C ALA A 87 -14.08 -15.13 -6.04
N SER A 88 -14.47 -16.09 -6.90
CA SER A 88 -15.49 -17.06 -6.53
C SER A 88 -15.07 -17.78 -5.26
N PRO A 89 -16.00 -18.03 -4.31
CA PRO A 89 -15.72 -18.89 -3.18
C PRO A 89 -15.17 -20.22 -3.70
N LEU A 90 -14.05 -20.69 -3.13
CA LEU A 90 -13.59 -22.03 -3.38
C LEU A 90 -14.69 -22.98 -2.91
N THR A 91 -15.40 -23.61 -3.85
CA THR A 91 -16.27 -24.74 -3.56
C THR A 91 -15.36 -25.91 -3.19
N GLU A 92 -15.38 -26.32 -1.92
CA GLU A 92 -14.82 -27.60 -1.48
C GLU A 92 -15.54 -28.79 -2.14
#